data_AF-A0A1F3ACL6-F1
#
_entry.id   AF-A0A1F3ACL6-F1
#
_cell.length_a   1.000
_cell.length_b   1.000
_cell.length_c   1.000
_cell.angle_alpha   90.00
_cell.angle_beta   90.00
_cell.angle_gamma   90.00
#
_symmetry.space_group_name_H-M   'P 1'
#
loop_
_entity.id
_entity.type
_entity.pdbx_description
1 polymer ?
#
loop_
_entity_poly.entity_id
_entity_poly.type
_entity_poly.pdbx_seq_one_letter_code
_entity_poly.pdbx_strand_id
1 'polypeptide(L)'
;MRTLVKDGRVALVTSAVHMPRALRLARIAGLDVAAFPTDWQPPSEVRASWENWLPSLGALSVSSNALWEILANAFDRRGASLAP
;
A
#
# COMPACT_ATOMS: atom_id res chain seq x y z
N MET A 1 -17.67 8.48 0.85
CA MET A 1 -17.29 7.46 -0.17
C MET A 1 -18.33 6.34 -0.26
N ARG A 2 -18.74 5.72 0.87
CA ARG A 2 -19.88 4.79 0.89
C ARG A 2 -21.17 5.38 0.29
N THR A 3 -21.45 6.65 0.55
CA THR A 3 -22.55 7.41 -0.09
C THR A 3 -22.44 7.55 -1.60
N LEU A 4 -21.23 7.55 -2.16
CA LEU A 4 -20.98 7.65 -3.60
C LEU A 4 -21.07 6.28 -4.29
N VAL A 5 -20.71 5.23 -3.57
CA VAL A 5 -20.57 3.85 -4.06
C VAL A 5 -21.86 3.03 -3.85
N LYS A 6 -22.71 3.42 -2.89
CA LYS A 6 -23.87 2.63 -2.43
C LYS A 6 -23.41 1.20 -2.07
N ASP A 7 -24.06 0.19 -2.64
CA ASP A 7 -23.74 -1.23 -2.45
C ASP A 7 -22.91 -1.82 -3.61
N GLY A 8 -22.35 -0.95 -4.47
CA GLY A 8 -21.55 -1.38 -5.60
C GLY A 8 -20.16 -1.85 -5.21
N ARG A 9 -19.64 -2.85 -5.93
CA ARG A 9 -18.24 -3.29 -5.84
C ARG A 9 -17.32 -2.28 -6.52
N VAL A 10 -16.24 -1.90 -5.86
CA VAL A 10 -15.33 -0.83 -6.34
C VAL A 10 -13.94 -1.36 -6.65
N ALA A 11 -13.37 -0.88 -7.76
CA ALA A 11 -11.95 -1.06 -8.04
C ALA A 11 -11.11 -0.07 -7.20
N LEU A 12 -10.26 -0.60 -6.31
CA LEU A 12 -9.33 0.20 -5.52
C LEU A 12 -7.98 0.27 -6.23
N VAL A 13 -7.73 1.41 -6.86
CA VAL A 13 -6.53 1.68 -7.67
C VAL A 13 -5.60 2.62 -6.92
N THR A 14 -4.38 2.16 -6.62
CA THR A 14 -3.32 2.95 -5.98
C THR A 14 -1.96 2.25 -6.18
N SER A 15 -0.85 2.91 -5.85
CA SER A 15 0.47 2.27 -5.90
C SER A 15 0.51 1.01 -5.03
N ALA A 16 1.16 -0.03 -5.52
CA ALA A 16 1.27 -1.34 -4.90
C ALA A 16 1.83 -1.24 -3.47
N VAL A 17 2.76 -0.30 -3.24
CA VAL A 17 3.36 -0.02 -1.93
C VAL A 17 2.29 0.38 -0.90
N HIS A 18 1.28 1.14 -1.30
CA HIS A 18 0.22 1.64 -0.40
C HIS A 18 -0.98 0.70 -0.31
N MET A 19 -1.06 -0.30 -1.19
CA MET A 19 -2.21 -1.20 -1.31
C MET A 19 -2.58 -1.89 0.01
N PRO A 20 -1.64 -2.43 0.81
CA PRO A 20 -1.99 -3.09 2.07
C PRO A 20 -2.75 -2.18 3.03
N ARG A 21 -2.30 -0.92 3.17
CA ARG A 21 -2.95 0.07 4.03
C ARG A 21 -4.30 0.51 3.47
N ALA A 22 -4.40 0.73 2.16
CA ALA A 22 -5.66 1.11 1.52
C ALA A 22 -6.73 0.02 1.69
N LEU A 23 -6.36 -1.27 1.55
CA LEU A 23 -7.26 -2.40 1.81
C LEU A 23 -7.70 -2.46 3.28
N ARG A 24 -6.79 -2.18 4.24
CA ARG A 24 -7.17 -2.09 5.66
C ARG A 24 -8.25 -1.03 5.87
N LEU A 25 -8.05 0.18 5.34
CA LEU A 25 -9.02 1.28 5.49
C LEU A 25 -10.35 0.98 4.80
N ALA A 26 -10.33 0.37 3.62
CA ALA A 26 -11.54 -0.06 2.92
C ALA A 26 -12.33 -1.10 3.73
N ARG A 27 -11.64 -2.05 4.38
CA ARG A 27 -12.25 -3.03 5.28
C ARG A 27 -12.88 -2.37 6.50
N ILE A 28 -12.18 -1.43 7.15
CA ILE A 28 -12.72 -0.67 8.29
C ILE A 28 -13.98 0.11 7.89
N ALA A 29 -14.00 0.67 6.68
CA ALA A 29 -15.15 1.41 6.14
C ALA A 29 -16.33 0.52 5.69
N GLY A 30 -16.16 -0.81 5.68
CA GLY A 30 -17.16 -1.75 5.20
C GLY A 30 -17.40 -1.69 3.68
N LEU A 31 -16.37 -1.37 2.88
CA LEU A 31 -16.48 -1.30 1.43
C LEU A 31 -16.17 -2.65 0.77
N ASP A 32 -16.97 -3.05 -0.22
CA ASP A 32 -16.64 -4.15 -1.13
C ASP A 32 -15.67 -3.64 -2.21
N VAL A 33 -14.39 -3.99 -2.04
CA VAL A 33 -13.32 -3.54 -2.93
C VAL A 33 -12.56 -4.69 -3.58
N ALA A 34 -12.22 -4.52 -4.85
CA ALA A 34 -11.26 -5.34 -5.57
C ALA A 34 -9.93 -4.57 -5.69
N ALA A 35 -8.80 -5.19 -5.36
CA ALA A 35 -7.49 -4.56 -5.40
C ALA A 35 -6.96 -4.49 -6.84
N PHE A 36 -6.56 -3.30 -7.27
CA PHE A 36 -5.89 -3.06 -8.55
C PHE A 36 -4.61 -2.24 -8.32
N PRO A 37 -3.57 -2.85 -7.71
CA PRO A 37 -2.31 -2.17 -7.42
C PRO A 37 -1.56 -1.80 -8.71
N THR A 38 -1.05 -0.58 -8.75
CA THR A 38 -0.22 -0.02 -9.84
C THR A 38 1.20 0.24 -9.36
N ASP A 39 2.11 0.73 -10.23
CA ASP A 39 3.47 1.11 -9.82
C ASP A 39 4.21 -0.01 -9.08
N TRP A 40 4.17 -1.21 -9.66
CA TRP A 40 5.01 -2.30 -9.18
C TRP A 40 6.46 -1.92 -9.44
N GLN A 41 7.28 -1.95 -8.38
CA GLN A 41 8.71 -1.67 -8.42
C GLN A 41 9.48 -3.00 -8.32
N PRO A 42 9.59 -3.77 -9.42
CA PRO A 42 10.43 -4.96 -9.42
C PRO A 42 11.90 -4.54 -9.22
N PRO A 43 12.75 -5.46 -8.75
CA PRO A 43 14.19 -5.24 -8.72
C PRO A 43 14.67 -4.76 -10.11
N SER A 44 15.45 -3.68 -10.14
CA SER A 44 15.94 -3.09 -11.39
C SER A 44 16.90 -4.00 -12.15
N GLU A 45 17.50 -4.98 -11.47
CA GLU A 45 18.49 -5.91 -12.03
C GLU A 45 18.29 -7.31 -11.45
N VAL A 46 18.49 -8.33 -12.29
CA VAL A 46 18.62 -9.72 -11.83
C VAL A 46 20.06 -9.88 -11.32
N ARG A 47 20.22 -9.89 -10.01
CA ARG A 47 21.53 -9.97 -9.35
C ARG A 47 21.76 -11.34 -8.73
N ALA A 48 23.02 -11.76 -8.62
CA ALA A 48 23.35 -12.93 -7.84
C ALA A 48 22.95 -12.71 -6.37
N SER A 49 22.46 -13.75 -5.69
CA SER A 49 21.87 -13.62 -4.35
C SER A 49 22.80 -13.03 -3.29
N TRP A 50 24.11 -13.23 -3.44
CA TRP A 50 25.13 -12.67 -2.55
C TRP A 50 25.31 -11.15 -2.71
N GLU A 51 25.01 -10.59 -3.89
CA GLU A 51 25.13 -9.15 -4.14
C GLU A 51 24.04 -8.33 -3.42
N ASN A 52 22.92 -8.97 -3.06
CA ASN A 52 21.85 -8.33 -2.30
C ASN A 52 22.28 -7.90 -0.88
N TRP A 53 23.43 -8.39 -0.42
CA TRP A 53 24.03 -7.97 0.86
C TRP A 53 24.86 -6.68 0.73
N LEU A 54 25.17 -6.24 -0.49
CA LEU A 54 25.87 -4.99 -0.72
C LEU A 54 24.87 -3.81 -0.72
N PRO A 55 25.21 -2.69 -0.07
CA PRO A 55 24.35 -1.51 -0.07
C PRO A 55 24.18 -0.95 -1.49
N SER A 56 22.96 -0.51 -1.82
CA SER A 56 22.66 0.15 -3.10
C SER A 56 21.71 1.32 -2.91
N LEU A 57 21.79 2.30 -3.83
CA LEU A 57 20.87 3.45 -3.85
C LEU A 57 19.42 3.00 -4.05
N GLY A 58 19.18 1.95 -4.86
CA GLY A 58 17.86 1.36 -5.04
C GLY A 58 17.30 0.78 -3.74
N ALA A 59 18.11 0.05 -2.96
CA ALA A 59 17.69 -0.50 -1.68
C ALA A 59 17.35 0.59 -0.64
N LEU A 60 18.03 1.74 -0.70
CA LEU A 60 17.72 2.90 0.16
C LEU A 60 16.35 3.50 -0.17
N SER A 61 15.98 3.56 -1.45
CA SER A 61 14.64 4.00 -1.88
C SER A 61 13.55 3.04 -1.38
N VAL A 62 13.76 1.72 -1.49
CA VAL A 62 12.84 0.71 -0.93
C VAL A 62 12.70 0.87 0.59
N SER A 63 13.81 1.11 1.29
CA SER A 63 13.81 1.35 2.74
C SER A 63 13.02 2.61 3.11
N SER A 64 13.14 3.66 2.29
CA SER A 64 12.39 4.91 2.47
C SER A 64 10.88 4.67 2.32
N ASN A 65 10.45 3.93 1.29
CA ASN A 65 9.04 3.56 1.09
C ASN A 65 8.49 2.72 2.26
N ALA A 66 9.27 1.75 2.73
CA ALA A 66 8.90 0.94 3.89
C ALA A 66 8.74 1.82 5.14
N LEU A 67 9.67 2.75 5.38
CA LEU A 67 9.60 3.67 6.51
C LEU A 67 8.36 4.57 6.45
N TRP A 68 8.04 5.10 5.26
CA TRP A 68 6.82 5.88 5.06
C TRP A 68 5.55 5.09 5.37
N GLU A 69 5.46 3.84 4.95
CA GLU A 69 4.31 3.00 5.26
C GLU A 69 4.26 2.59 6.75
N ILE A 70 5.41 2.35 7.39
CA ILE A 70 5.46 2.12 8.84
C ILE A 70 4.92 3.32 9.60
N LEU A 71 5.40 4.53 9.28
CA LEU A 71 4.93 5.76 9.89
C LEU A 71 3.45 6.00 9.57
N ALA A 72 3.04 5.82 8.32
CA ALA A 72 1.64 5.94 7.92
C ALA A 72 0.77 5.01 8.76
N ASN A 73 1.15 3.74 8.94
CA ASN A 73 0.40 2.78 9.74
C ASN A 73 0.38 3.13 11.23
N ALA A 74 1.49 3.58 11.80
CA ALA A 74 1.57 3.97 13.20
C ALA A 74 0.71 5.21 13.52
N PHE A 75 0.59 6.14 12.58
CA PHE A 75 -0.11 7.41 12.76
C PHE A 75 -1.46 7.50 12.02
N ASP A 76 -1.95 6.40 11.47
CA ASP A 76 -3.22 6.38 10.73
C ASP A 76 -4.43 6.48 11.66
N ARG A 77 -4.85 7.71 11.96
CA ARG A 77 -6.06 7.98 12.77
C ARG A 77 -7.36 7.91 11.97
N ARG A 78 -7.30 7.70 10.65
CA ARG A 78 -8.48 7.74 9.76
C ARG A 78 -9.40 6.55 9.99
N GLY A 79 -8.86 5.41 10.45
CA GLY A 79 -9.68 4.23 10.75
C GLY A 79 -10.81 4.52 11.74
N ALA A 80 -10.56 5.34 12.77
CA ALA A 80 -11.56 5.69 13.78
C ALA A 80 -12.76 6.47 13.20
N SER A 81 -12.52 7.33 12.19
CA SER A 81 -13.59 8.10 11.54
C SER A 81 -14.30 7.34 10.42
N LEU A 82 -13.81 6.15 10.07
CA LEU A 82 -14.35 5.31 8.99
C LEU A 82 -15.17 4.13 9.50
N ALA A 83 -15.04 3.79 10.78
CA ALA A 83 -15.89 2.80 11.43
C ALA A 83 -17.38 3.21 11.29
N PRO A 84 -18.28 2.25 11.01
CA PRO A 84 -19.70 2.51 10.79
C PRO A 84 -20.41 3.07 12.03
#